data_AF-A0A1V5AC30-F1
#
_entry.id   AF-A0A1V5AC30-F1
#
_cell.length_a   1.000
_cell.length_b   1.000
_cell.length_c   1.000
_cell.angle_alpha   90.00
_cell.angle_beta   90.00
_cell.angle_gamma   90.00
#
_symmetry.space_group_name_H-M   'P 1'
#
loop_
_entity.id
_entity.type
_entity.pdbx_description
1 polymer ?
#
loop_
_entity_poly.entity_id
_entity_poly.type
_entity_poly.pdbx_seq_one_letter_code
_entity_poly.pdbx_strand_id
1 'polypeptide(L)'
;MGENGSGKTTLIKHLIGLLRPTKGTVMVDGKDAGKAPVSDLAHSVGLVFQNPDHMFFADTVAEEVMFGIRNLGIQDPEQVLETVLDSTGLSHAKDLYPRWLSRGERQRLAIACVLAMRPRLIILDEPTTGLDGREAREVMEILRDLRQEGRTIVMVTHSRQIAEECTDRIITIDAGKIQSDIRREG
;
A
#
# COMPACT_ATOMS: atom_id res chain seq x y z
N MET A 1 12.08 0.50 8.58
CA MET A 1 13.37 0.99 8.05
C MET A 1 14.42 -0.13 8.07
N GLY A 2 15.53 0.04 7.36
CA GLY A 2 16.63 -0.93 7.26
C GLY A 2 17.32 -0.84 5.90
N GLU A 3 18.56 -1.28 5.77
CA GLU A 3 19.29 -1.22 4.49
C GLU A 3 18.70 -2.17 3.42
N ASN A 4 19.15 -2.05 2.17
CA ASN A 4 18.83 -3.02 1.13
C ASN A 4 19.35 -4.40 1.53
N GLY A 5 18.54 -5.44 1.35
CA GLY A 5 18.88 -6.80 1.78
C GLY A 5 18.63 -7.11 3.27
N SER A 6 18.18 -6.15 4.08
CA SER A 6 17.88 -6.37 5.51
C SER A 6 16.71 -7.34 5.78
N GLY A 7 15.86 -7.62 4.79
CA GLY A 7 14.72 -8.55 4.92
C GLY A 7 13.34 -7.89 4.93
N LYS A 8 13.24 -6.58 4.69
CA LYS A 8 11.96 -5.83 4.64
C LYS A 8 10.95 -6.42 3.63
N THR A 9 11.39 -6.65 2.39
CA THR A 9 10.56 -7.26 1.35
C THR A 9 10.17 -8.69 1.69
N THR A 10 11.05 -9.45 2.34
CA THR A 10 10.74 -10.80 2.84
C THR A 10 9.64 -10.74 3.90
N LEU A 11 9.71 -9.78 4.84
CA LEU A 11 8.65 -9.57 5.82
C LEU A 11 7.31 -9.22 5.15
N ILE A 12 7.31 -8.29 4.18
CA ILE A 12 6.10 -7.96 3.40
C ILE A 12 5.50 -9.21 2.79
N LYS A 13 6.30 -10.03 2.10
CA LYS A 13 5.82 -11.26 1.45
C LYS A 13 5.21 -12.27 2.43
N HIS A 14 5.67 -12.31 3.67
CA HIS A 14 5.02 -13.11 4.72
C HIS A 14 3.68 -12.52 5.15
N LEU A 15 3.56 -11.19 5.28
CA LEU A 15 2.31 -10.52 5.65
C LEU A 15 1.19 -10.74 4.61
N ILE A 16 1.54 -10.85 3.33
CA ILE A 16 0.57 -11.12 2.24
C ILE A 16 0.44 -12.61 1.89
N GLY A 17 1.06 -13.51 2.66
CA GLY A 17 0.96 -14.96 2.45
C GLY A 17 1.69 -15.51 1.21
N LEU A 18 2.49 -14.68 0.52
CA LEU A 18 3.33 -15.14 -0.61
C LEU A 18 4.51 -16.00 -0.16
N LEU A 19 4.99 -15.80 1.06
CA LEU A 19 6.00 -16.66 1.68
C LEU A 19 5.42 -17.28 2.96
N ARG A 20 5.66 -18.58 3.14
CA ARG A 20 5.30 -19.30 4.36
C ARG A 20 6.53 -19.43 5.25
N PRO A 21 6.45 -19.05 6.53
CA PRO A 21 7.58 -19.17 7.42
C PRO A 21 7.85 -20.64 7.72
N THR A 22 9.12 -21.04 7.79
CA THR A 22 9.51 -22.39 8.22
C THR A 22 9.27 -22.60 9.72
N LYS A 23 9.31 -21.52 10.51
CA LYS A 23 9.06 -21.50 11.96
C LYS A 23 8.34 -20.21 12.35
N GLY A 24 7.53 -20.27 13.41
CA GLY A 24 6.73 -19.14 13.87
C GLY A 24 5.39 -19.01 13.15
N THR A 25 4.67 -17.92 13.44
CA THR A 25 3.32 -17.68 12.94
C THR A 25 3.17 -16.21 12.56
N VAL A 26 2.45 -15.94 11.48
CA VAL A 26 2.20 -14.58 10.98
C VAL A 26 0.70 -14.34 11.07
N MET A 27 0.28 -13.46 11.97
CA MET A 27 -1.14 -13.14 12.17
C MET A 27 -1.48 -11.83 11.50
N VAL A 28 -2.48 -11.83 10.63
CA VAL A 28 -3.00 -10.64 9.96
C VAL A 28 -4.51 -10.64 10.08
N ASP A 29 -5.07 -9.59 10.68
CA ASP A 29 -6.52 -9.46 10.88
C ASP A 29 -7.16 -10.70 11.54
N GLY A 30 -6.46 -11.27 12.53
CA GLY A 30 -6.88 -12.50 13.23
C GLY A 30 -6.67 -13.81 12.47
N LYS A 31 -6.18 -13.78 11.22
CA LYS A 31 -5.91 -14.97 10.40
C LYS A 31 -4.42 -15.32 10.38
N ASP A 32 -4.09 -16.61 10.38
CA ASP A 32 -2.72 -17.09 10.17
C ASP A 32 -2.36 -17.02 8.68
N ALA A 33 -1.60 -15.99 8.28
CA ALA A 33 -1.21 -15.75 6.90
C ALA A 33 -0.31 -16.86 6.32
N GLY A 34 0.33 -17.68 7.16
CA GLY A 34 1.10 -18.85 6.73
C GLY A 34 0.22 -20.04 6.30
N LYS A 35 -1.07 -20.01 6.64
CA LYS A 35 -2.05 -21.08 6.36
C LYS A 35 -3.23 -20.62 5.51
N ALA A 36 -3.64 -19.36 5.65
CA ALA A 36 -4.76 -18.81 4.90
C ALA A 36 -4.50 -18.84 3.38
N PRO A 37 -5.54 -19.10 2.56
CA PRO A 37 -5.46 -18.85 1.13
C PRO A 37 -5.10 -17.38 0.86
N VAL A 38 -4.31 -17.13 -0.18
CA VAL A 38 -3.95 -15.77 -0.59
C VAL A 38 -5.19 -14.94 -0.93
N SER A 39 -6.23 -15.57 -1.51
CA SER A 39 -7.52 -14.93 -1.78
C SER A 39 -8.17 -14.35 -0.52
N ASP A 40 -8.09 -15.06 0.60
CA ASP A 40 -8.70 -14.63 1.86
C ASP A 40 -7.94 -13.48 2.51
N LEU A 41 -6.63 -13.40 2.24
CA LEU A 41 -5.77 -12.30 2.68
C LEU A 41 -5.90 -11.08 1.76
N ALA A 42 -6.18 -11.26 0.48
CA ALA A 42 -6.34 -10.18 -0.49
C ALA A 42 -7.48 -9.20 -0.12
N HIS A 43 -8.51 -9.68 0.58
CA HIS A 43 -9.57 -8.83 1.15
C HIS A 43 -9.11 -8.00 2.36
N SER A 44 -8.07 -8.44 3.08
CA SER A 44 -7.61 -7.81 4.32
C SER A 44 -6.35 -6.98 4.10
N VAL A 45 -5.53 -7.29 3.10
CA VAL A 45 -4.21 -6.70 2.87
C VAL A 45 -4.03 -6.23 1.44
N GLY A 46 -3.68 -4.97 1.28
CA GLY A 46 -3.25 -4.38 0.01
C GLY A 46 -1.75 -4.07 0.01
N LEU A 47 -1.09 -4.26 -1.13
CA LEU A 47 0.32 -3.93 -1.32
C LEU A 47 0.48 -2.96 -2.50
N VAL A 48 1.10 -1.81 -2.24
CA VAL A 48 1.60 -0.89 -3.26
C VAL A 48 3.10 -1.12 -3.44
N PHE A 49 3.51 -1.49 -4.65
CA PHE A 49 4.91 -1.74 -4.97
C PHE A 49 5.71 -0.44 -5.15
N GLN A 50 7.03 -0.54 -4.99
CA GLN A 50 7.96 0.56 -5.22
C GLN A 50 7.89 1.14 -6.63
N ASN A 51 7.70 0.29 -7.64
CA ASN A 51 7.40 0.75 -8.99
C ASN A 51 5.90 0.58 -9.26
N PRO A 52 5.11 1.67 -9.25
CA PRO A 52 3.67 1.57 -9.50
C PRO A 52 3.37 1.02 -10.90
N ASP A 53 4.26 1.19 -11.88
CA ASP A 53 4.09 0.68 -13.24
C ASP A 53 4.01 -0.87 -13.31
N HIS A 54 4.44 -1.57 -12.25
CA HIS A 54 4.28 -3.03 -12.15
C HIS A 54 2.85 -3.45 -11.83
N MET A 55 1.99 -2.52 -11.40
CA MET A 55 0.59 -2.79 -11.12
C MET A 55 -0.30 -2.58 -12.34
N PHE A 56 0.11 -1.76 -13.31
CA PHE A 56 -0.78 -1.31 -14.38
C PHE A 56 -0.72 -2.16 -15.64
N PHE A 57 -1.89 -2.53 -16.13
CA PHE A 57 -2.07 -3.32 -17.35
C PHE A 57 -3.32 -2.94 -18.16
N ALA A 58 -4.23 -2.12 -17.60
CA ALA A 58 -5.44 -1.68 -18.27
C ALA A 58 -5.22 -0.45 -19.17
N ASP A 59 -6.19 -0.23 -20.06
CA ASP A 59 -6.16 0.89 -21.02
C ASP A 59 -6.57 2.22 -20.39
N THR A 60 -7.26 2.22 -19.25
CA THR A 60 -7.69 3.44 -18.56
C THR A 60 -7.45 3.37 -17.06
N VAL A 61 -7.31 4.55 -16.42
CA VAL A 61 -7.27 4.69 -14.96
C VAL A 61 -8.49 4.03 -14.32
N ALA A 62 -9.68 4.25 -14.89
CA ALA A 62 -10.91 3.64 -14.39
C ALA A 62 -10.87 2.12 -14.39
N GLU A 63 -10.44 1.50 -15.49
CA GLU A 63 -10.40 0.05 -15.62
C GLU A 63 -9.35 -0.59 -14.70
N GLU A 64 -8.24 0.12 -14.45
CA GLU A 64 -7.22 -0.32 -13.50
C GLU A 64 -7.77 -0.43 -12.07
N VAL A 65 -8.49 0.61 -11.61
CA VAL A 65 -9.14 0.61 -10.29
C VAL A 65 -10.27 -0.42 -10.23
N MET A 66 -11.05 -0.52 -11.30
CA MET A 66 -12.21 -1.41 -11.39
C MET A 66 -11.82 -2.90 -11.37
N PHE A 67 -10.60 -3.23 -11.79
CA PHE A 67 -10.11 -4.60 -11.76
C PHE A 67 -10.19 -5.22 -10.36
N GLY A 68 -9.67 -4.51 -9.34
CA GLY A 68 -9.71 -4.98 -7.95
C GLY A 68 -11.14 -5.10 -7.41
N ILE A 69 -12.00 -4.15 -7.77
CA ILE A 69 -13.43 -4.13 -7.38
C ILE A 69 -14.14 -5.38 -7.91
N ARG A 70 -13.99 -5.66 -9.23
CA ARG A 70 -14.63 -6.80 -9.89
C ARG A 70 -14.08 -8.13 -9.36
N ASN A 71 -12.76 -8.25 -9.17
CA ASN A 71 -12.15 -9.49 -8.68
C ASN A 71 -12.60 -9.88 -7.26
N LEU A 72 -12.90 -8.88 -6.42
CA LEU A 72 -13.33 -9.12 -5.03
C LEU A 72 -14.86 -9.09 -4.87
N GLY A 73 -15.62 -8.90 -5.96
CA GLY A 73 -17.08 -8.86 -5.92
C GLY A 73 -17.65 -7.72 -5.06
N ILE A 74 -16.95 -6.58 -5.02
CA ILE A 74 -17.34 -5.43 -4.20
C ILE A 74 -18.64 -4.82 -4.75
N GLN A 75 -19.58 -4.57 -3.85
CA GLN A 75 -20.87 -3.97 -4.17
C GLN A 75 -20.73 -2.48 -4.49
N ASP A 76 -21.65 -1.97 -5.32
CA ASP A 76 -21.69 -0.59 -5.79
C ASP A 76 -20.39 -0.16 -6.51
N PRO A 77 -19.95 -0.89 -7.56
CA PRO A 77 -18.63 -0.74 -8.14
C PRO A 77 -18.36 0.68 -8.66
N GLU A 78 -19.35 1.31 -9.28
CA GLU A 78 -19.25 2.68 -9.78
C GLU A 78 -19.09 3.69 -8.64
N GLN A 79 -19.84 3.52 -7.54
CA GLN A 79 -19.71 4.40 -6.38
C GLN A 79 -18.33 4.26 -5.72
N VAL A 80 -17.81 3.04 -5.63
CA VAL A 80 -16.46 2.79 -5.11
C VAL A 80 -15.41 3.42 -6.00
N LEU A 81 -15.55 3.28 -7.33
CA LEU A 81 -14.65 3.90 -8.28
C LEU A 81 -14.60 5.42 -8.10
N GLU A 82 -15.74 6.11 -8.13
CA GLU A 82 -15.80 7.57 -7.99
C GLU A 82 -15.21 8.01 -6.65
N THR A 83 -15.59 7.37 -5.54
CA THR A 83 -15.07 7.70 -4.21
C THR A 83 -13.55 7.59 -4.14
N VAL A 84 -13.00 6.52 -4.72
CA VAL A 84 -11.55 6.27 -4.70
C VAL A 84 -10.82 7.28 -5.59
N LEU A 85 -11.31 7.54 -6.80
CA LEU A 85 -10.70 8.53 -7.69
C LEU A 85 -10.74 9.94 -7.09
N ASP A 86 -11.84 10.31 -6.43
CA ASP A 86 -11.95 11.59 -5.73
C ASP A 86 -10.95 11.67 -4.57
N SER A 87 -10.90 10.66 -3.71
CA SER A 87 -9.99 10.63 -2.56
C SER A 87 -8.50 10.62 -2.93
N THR A 88 -8.19 10.22 -4.17
CA THR A 88 -6.82 10.20 -4.70
C THR A 88 -6.55 11.32 -5.70
N GLY A 89 -7.51 12.22 -5.92
CA GLY A 89 -7.37 13.36 -6.82
C GLY A 89 -7.11 12.95 -8.27
N LEU A 90 -7.76 11.88 -8.75
CA LEU A 90 -7.58 11.30 -10.08
C LEU A 90 -8.85 11.34 -10.95
N SER A 91 -9.93 11.97 -10.47
CA SER A 91 -11.20 12.04 -11.20
C SER A 91 -11.07 12.72 -12.56
N HIS A 92 -10.17 13.70 -12.71
CA HIS A 92 -9.86 14.35 -13.99
C HIS A 92 -9.18 13.43 -15.00
N ALA A 93 -8.56 12.36 -14.54
CA ALA A 93 -7.74 11.45 -15.33
C ALA A 93 -8.39 10.09 -15.58
N LYS A 94 -9.65 9.92 -15.17
CA LYS A 94 -10.40 8.66 -15.19
C LYS A 94 -10.29 7.88 -16.52
N ASP A 95 -10.35 8.58 -17.64
CA ASP A 95 -10.35 7.99 -18.99
C ASP A 95 -8.98 7.99 -19.66
N LEU A 96 -7.92 8.46 -18.97
CA LEU A 96 -6.58 8.49 -19.51
C LEU A 96 -5.89 7.13 -19.41
N TYR A 97 -4.95 6.88 -20.31
CA TYR A 97 -4.06 5.73 -20.20
C TYR A 97 -3.13 5.88 -18.99
N PRO A 98 -3.01 4.89 -18.08
CA PRO A 98 -2.21 5.02 -16.85
C PRO A 98 -0.76 5.48 -17.06
N ARG A 99 -0.13 5.12 -18.19
CA ARG A 99 1.26 5.52 -18.48
C ARG A 99 1.41 6.98 -18.93
N TRP A 100 0.32 7.68 -19.21
CA TRP A 100 0.34 9.12 -19.53
C TRP A 100 0.30 10.01 -18.30
N LEU A 101 -0.07 9.46 -17.14
CA LEU A 101 -0.07 10.17 -15.87
C LEU A 101 1.34 10.62 -15.47
N SER A 102 1.43 11.68 -14.66
CA SER A 102 2.67 12.03 -13.97
C SER A 102 3.14 10.90 -13.05
N ARG A 103 4.39 10.96 -12.58
CA ARG A 103 4.89 9.96 -11.62
C ARG A 103 4.08 9.96 -10.31
N GLY A 104 3.80 11.15 -9.75
CA GLY A 104 2.96 11.27 -8.56
C GLY A 104 1.53 10.76 -8.80
N GLU A 105 0.94 11.07 -9.96
CA GLU A 105 -0.38 10.54 -10.33
C GLU A 105 -0.39 9.01 -10.47
N ARG A 106 0.66 8.41 -11.07
CA ARG A 106 0.83 6.96 -11.10
C ARG A 106 0.95 6.37 -9.70
N GLN A 107 1.67 7.01 -8.78
CA GLN A 107 1.72 6.57 -7.40
C GLN A 107 0.34 6.60 -6.74
N ARG A 108 -0.43 7.68 -6.95
CA ARG A 108 -1.80 7.80 -6.45
C ARG A 108 -2.75 6.77 -7.08
N LEU A 109 -2.54 6.42 -8.35
CA LEU A 109 -3.33 5.37 -9.01
C LEU A 109 -3.04 3.99 -8.39
N ALA A 110 -1.78 3.68 -8.10
CA ALA A 110 -1.44 2.44 -7.41
C ALA A 110 -2.10 2.36 -6.02
N ILE A 111 -2.13 3.48 -5.29
CA ILE A 111 -2.87 3.60 -4.03
C ILE A 111 -4.37 3.39 -4.28
N ALA A 112 -4.96 4.08 -5.26
CA ALA A 112 -6.38 3.97 -5.63
C ALA A 112 -6.80 2.51 -5.88
N CYS A 113 -6.03 1.76 -6.68
CA CYS A 113 -6.29 0.35 -6.96
C CYS A 113 -6.32 -0.49 -5.68
N VAL A 114 -5.44 -0.19 -4.73
CA VAL A 114 -5.44 -0.83 -3.40
C VAL A 114 -6.64 -0.40 -2.56
N LEU A 115 -6.98 0.89 -2.53
CA LEU A 115 -8.10 1.39 -1.72
C LEU A 115 -9.44 0.84 -2.18
N ALA A 116 -9.61 0.64 -3.50
CA ALA A 116 -10.81 0.10 -4.09
C ALA A 116 -11.13 -1.31 -3.60
N MET A 117 -10.11 -2.07 -3.18
CA MET A 117 -10.27 -3.40 -2.56
C MET A 117 -10.73 -3.36 -1.09
N ARG A 118 -10.84 -2.17 -0.48
CA ARG A 118 -11.22 -1.95 0.93
C ARG A 118 -10.38 -2.75 1.96
N PRO A 119 -9.04 -2.81 1.84
CA PRO A 119 -8.21 -3.55 2.78
C PRO A 119 -8.16 -2.87 4.16
N ARG A 120 -8.00 -3.68 5.22
CA ARG A 120 -7.75 -3.19 6.58
C ARG A 120 -6.28 -2.81 6.81
N LEU A 121 -5.37 -3.51 6.14
CA LEU A 121 -3.94 -3.29 6.16
C LEU A 121 -3.46 -2.85 4.77
N ILE A 122 -2.82 -1.69 4.69
CA ILE A 122 -2.18 -1.18 3.47
C ILE A 122 -0.67 -1.20 3.69
N ILE A 123 0.04 -1.89 2.81
CA ILE A 123 1.50 -1.94 2.80
C ILE A 123 1.99 -1.11 1.63
N LEU A 124 2.94 -0.20 1.86
CA LEU A 124 3.58 0.58 0.82
C LEU A 124 5.09 0.36 0.86
N ASP A 125 5.66 -0.07 -0.26
CA ASP A 125 7.10 -0.23 -0.42
C ASP A 125 7.68 1.01 -1.09
N GLU A 126 8.37 1.88 -0.33
CA GLU A 126 9.00 3.12 -0.81
C GLU A 126 8.07 4.10 -1.58
N PRO A 127 6.89 4.47 -1.02
CA PRO A 127 5.83 5.16 -1.77
C PRO A 127 6.16 6.56 -2.27
N THR A 128 7.17 7.21 -1.72
CA THR A 128 7.55 8.59 -2.08
C THR A 128 8.85 8.65 -2.88
N THR A 129 9.44 7.50 -3.21
CA THR A 129 10.75 7.48 -3.88
C THR A 129 10.64 8.17 -5.23
N GLY A 130 11.49 9.20 -5.40
CA GLY A 130 11.65 10.00 -6.61
C GLY A 130 10.42 10.82 -7.03
N LEU A 131 9.46 11.01 -6.12
CA LEU A 131 8.49 12.09 -6.19
C LEU A 131 9.16 13.41 -5.80
N ASP A 132 8.65 14.52 -6.32
CA ASP A 132 9.04 15.82 -5.80
C ASP A 132 8.42 16.08 -4.41
N GLY A 133 8.83 17.17 -3.75
CA GLY A 133 8.36 17.48 -2.39
C GLY A 133 6.88 17.82 -2.30
N ARG A 134 6.23 18.24 -3.39
CA ARG A 134 4.79 18.48 -3.43
C ARG A 134 4.05 17.14 -3.60
N GLU A 135 4.43 16.35 -4.59
CA GLU A 135 3.84 15.03 -4.86
C GLU A 135 3.97 14.10 -3.65
N ALA A 136 5.13 14.09 -2.98
CA ALA A 136 5.32 13.30 -1.77
C ALA A 136 4.37 13.74 -0.64
N ARG A 137 4.15 15.04 -0.45
CA ARG A 137 3.19 15.54 0.56
C ARG A 137 1.76 15.13 0.23
N GLU A 138 1.35 15.24 -1.02
CA GLU A 138 0.02 14.82 -1.47
C GLU A 138 -0.21 13.32 -1.20
N VAL A 139 0.80 12.46 -1.43
CA VAL A 139 0.73 11.04 -1.06
C VAL A 139 0.64 10.86 0.46
N MET A 140 1.44 11.57 1.24
CA MET A 140 1.40 11.45 2.71
C MET A 140 0.10 11.95 3.33
N GLU A 141 -0.55 12.95 2.73
CA GLU A 141 -1.88 13.43 3.13
C GLU A 141 -2.94 12.34 2.92
N ILE A 142 -2.96 11.70 1.76
CA ILE A 142 -3.85 10.54 1.50
C ILE A 142 -3.64 9.46 2.57
N LEU A 143 -2.39 9.10 2.88
CA LEU A 143 -2.10 8.09 3.91
C LEU A 143 -2.54 8.53 5.31
N ARG A 144 -2.41 9.81 5.64
CA ARG A 144 -2.88 10.35 6.92
C ARG A 144 -4.39 10.22 7.05
N ASP A 145 -5.15 10.57 6.01
CA ASP A 145 -6.61 10.52 6.02
C ASP A 145 -7.10 9.07 6.16
N LEU A 146 -6.49 8.15 5.41
CA LEU A 146 -6.76 6.71 5.51
C LEU A 146 -6.52 6.15 6.92
N ARG A 147 -5.46 6.62 7.60
CA ARG A 147 -5.20 6.27 9.00
C ARG A 147 -6.29 6.80 9.91
N GLN A 148 -6.76 8.04 9.72
CA GLN A 148 -7.83 8.64 10.52
C GLN A 148 -9.16 7.89 10.36
N GLU A 149 -9.40 7.28 9.20
CA GLU A 149 -10.52 6.37 8.96
C GLU A 149 -10.37 4.99 9.63
N GLY A 150 -9.26 4.75 10.35
CA GLY A 150 -9.01 3.52 11.10
C GLY A 150 -8.27 2.43 10.33
N ARG A 151 -7.71 2.72 9.15
CA ARG A 151 -6.92 1.76 8.38
C ARG A 151 -5.50 1.65 8.97
N THR A 152 -4.95 0.44 8.95
CA THR A 152 -3.55 0.22 9.35
C THR A 152 -2.63 0.41 8.15
N ILE A 153 -1.58 1.21 8.31
CA ILE A 153 -0.60 1.48 7.25
C ILE A 153 0.78 1.00 7.69
N VAL A 154 1.42 0.19 6.84
CA VAL A 154 2.81 -0.25 6.99
C VAL A 154 3.61 0.31 5.82
N MET A 155 4.52 1.22 6.12
CA MET A 155 5.39 1.81 5.10
C MET A 155 6.82 1.32 5.26
N VAL A 156 7.38 0.79 4.18
CA VAL A 156 8.82 0.59 4.05
C VAL A 156 9.39 1.86 3.43
N THR A 157 10.33 2.48 4.15
CA THR A 157 11.04 3.66 3.66
C THR A 157 12.49 3.69 4.14
N HIS A 158 13.35 4.27 3.30
CA HIS A 158 14.70 4.71 3.64
C HIS A 158 14.74 6.17 4.13
N SER A 159 13.67 6.94 3.95
CA SER A 159 13.59 8.33 4.39
C SER A 159 13.32 8.41 5.89
N ARG A 160 14.36 8.81 6.64
CA ARG A 160 14.25 9.05 8.07
C ARG A 160 13.23 10.15 8.39
N GLN A 161 13.22 11.21 7.59
CA GLN A 161 12.28 12.31 7.75
C GLN A 161 10.83 11.82 7.65
N ILE A 162 10.50 11.03 6.62
CA ILE A 162 9.14 10.50 6.44
C ILE A 162 8.76 9.56 7.59
N ALA A 163 9.68 8.69 8.02
CA ALA A 163 9.45 7.83 9.17
C ALA A 163 9.17 8.65 10.44
N GLU A 164 9.91 9.74 10.67
CA GLU A 164 9.78 10.62 11.83
C GLU A 164 8.63 11.64 11.71
N GLU A 165 8.08 11.92 10.55
CA GLU A 165 6.98 12.89 10.44
C GLU A 165 5.61 12.20 10.33
N CYS A 166 5.58 10.96 9.85
CA CYS A 166 4.33 10.35 9.39
C CYS A 166 4.02 8.99 10.02
N THR A 167 4.77 8.53 11.02
CA THR A 167 4.54 7.22 11.65
C THR A 167 4.50 7.26 13.17
N ASP A 168 3.64 6.42 13.73
CA ASP A 168 3.48 6.20 15.17
C ASP A 168 4.48 5.20 15.72
N ARG A 169 5.08 4.39 14.85
CA ARG A 169 5.98 3.31 15.23
C ARG A 169 6.99 3.06 14.13
N ILE A 170 8.26 3.03 14.52
CA ILE A 170 9.38 2.77 13.64
C ILE A 170 10.03 1.46 14.06
N ILE A 171 10.04 0.50 13.14
CA ILE A 171 10.74 -0.77 13.30
C ILE A 171 11.95 -0.75 12.35
N THR A 172 13.14 -1.01 12.90
CA THR A 172 14.38 -1.15 12.12
C THR A 172 14.73 -2.62 12.00
N ILE A 173 14.97 -3.06 10.77
CA ILE A 173 15.34 -4.44 10.46
C ILE A 173 16.76 -4.45 9.90
N ASP A 174 17.58 -5.38 10.37
CA ASP A 174 18.89 -5.68 9.82
C ASP A 174 19.16 -7.18 9.86
N ALA A 175 19.75 -7.73 8.79
CA ALA A 175 20.03 -9.15 8.62
C ALA A 175 18.88 -10.09 9.05
N GLY A 176 17.63 -9.74 8.72
CA GLY A 176 16.43 -10.51 9.03
C GLY A 176 15.95 -10.43 10.48
N LYS A 177 16.52 -9.52 11.29
CA LYS A 177 16.17 -9.33 12.71
C LYS A 177 15.72 -7.91 12.98
N ILE A 178 14.79 -7.77 13.92
CA ILE A 178 14.42 -6.45 14.46
C ILE A 178 15.57 -5.97 15.34
N GLN A 179 16.14 -4.83 14.99
CA GLN A 179 17.20 -4.16 15.77
C GLN A 179 16.62 -3.13 16.71
N SER A 180 15.55 -2.44 16.30
CA SER A 180 14.84 -1.49 17.14
C SER A 180 13.35 -1.45 16.82
N ASP A 181 12.57 -1.13 17.84
CA ASP A 181 11.12 -1.00 17.79
C ASP A 181 10.73 0.16 18.69
N ILE A 182 10.48 1.32 18.07
CA ILE A 182 10.24 2.58 18.77
C ILE A 182 8.81 3.00 18.49
N ARG A 183 8.00 3.12 19.55
CA ARG A 183 6.71 3.80 19.48
C ARG A 183 6.92 5.28 19.73
N ARG A 184 6.22 6.09 18.97
CA ARG A 184 6.25 7.54 19.04
C ARG A 184 4.90 7.98 19.58
N GLU A 185 4.94 8.78 20.63
CA GLU A 185 3.76 9.49 21.08
C GLU A 185 3.48 10.58 20.04
N GLY A 186 2.28 10.51 19.44
CA GLY A 186 1.81 11.47 18.45
C GLY A 186 1.20 12.70 19.11
#